data_AF-A0A5N5TJC7-F1
#
_entry.id   AF-A0A5N5TJC7-F1
#
_cell.length_a   1.000
_cell.length_b   1.000
_cell.length_c   1.000
_cell.angle_alpha   90.00
_cell.angle_beta   90.00
_cell.angle_gamma   90.00
#
_symmetry.space_group_name_H-M   'P 1'
#
loop_
_entity.id
_entity.type
_entity.pdbx_description
1 polymer ?
#
loop_
_entity_poly.entity_id
_entity_poly.type
_entity_poly.pdbx_seq_one_letter_code
_entity_poly.pdbx_strand_id
1 'polypeptide(L)'
;MKHLIFNERRNVLSGYNGTIFAYGQTSSGKTHTMEGKLGDPTWQGIIPRIVHDIFNHIYNMEEALEFHIKISYFEIYMDKIRDLLDVSKVNLSVHEDKNRVPYVKGATERFVSSPEEVFEVIELGKANRHIAVTNMNEHSSRSHSVFLIQVKQENIETQKKLLGKLYLVDLAGSEKDKKEENM
;
A
#
# COMPACT_ATOMS: atom_id res chain seq x y z
N MET A 1 10.93 -4.96 13.56
CA MET A 1 10.65 -4.00 12.46
C MET A 1 11.80 -3.90 11.44
N LYS A 2 13.05 -3.59 11.82
CA LYS A 2 14.19 -3.49 10.86
C LYS A 2 14.39 -4.73 9.98
N HIS A 3 14.33 -5.93 10.56
CA HIS A 3 14.48 -7.18 9.80
C HIS A 3 13.36 -7.41 8.77
N LEU A 4 12.13 -7.07 9.12
CA LEU A 4 10.97 -7.13 8.21
C LEU A 4 11.18 -6.20 7.02
N ILE A 5 11.50 -4.93 7.28
CA ILE A 5 11.77 -3.92 6.23
C ILE A 5 12.86 -4.40 5.28
N PHE A 6 13.98 -4.87 5.84
CA PHE A 6 15.11 -5.37 5.05
C PHE A 6 14.73 -6.54 4.13
N ASN A 7 14.00 -7.52 4.67
CA ASN A 7 13.59 -8.71 3.90
C ASN A 7 12.61 -8.34 2.79
N GLU A 8 11.58 -7.55 3.10
CA GLU A 8 10.55 -7.18 2.12
C GLU A 8 11.13 -6.28 1.01
N ARG A 9 12.00 -5.33 1.37
CA ARG A 9 12.76 -4.54 0.38
C ARG A 9 13.58 -5.46 -0.53
N ARG A 10 14.34 -6.41 0.02
CA ARG A 10 15.15 -7.35 -0.77
C ARG A 10 14.28 -8.21 -1.71
N ASN A 11 13.17 -8.73 -1.19
CA ASN A 11 12.27 -9.60 -1.95
C ASN A 11 11.63 -8.85 -3.12
N VAL A 12 11.06 -7.65 -2.88
CA VAL A 12 10.38 -6.89 -3.91
C VAL A 12 11.33 -6.43 -5.03
N LEU A 13 12.55 -6.01 -4.67
CA LEU A 13 13.58 -5.66 -5.64
C LEU A 13 14.08 -6.87 -6.45
N SER A 14 14.02 -8.07 -5.87
CA SER A 14 14.37 -9.32 -6.57
C SER A 14 13.23 -9.85 -7.45
N GLY A 15 12.12 -9.11 -7.57
CA GLY A 15 10.96 -9.52 -8.37
C GLY A 15 9.99 -10.47 -7.68
N TYR A 16 10.09 -10.64 -6.37
CA TYR A 16 9.13 -11.44 -5.59
C TYR A 16 8.00 -10.57 -5.05
N ASN A 17 6.82 -11.18 -4.92
CA ASN A 17 5.68 -10.53 -4.28
C ASN A 17 5.75 -10.69 -2.76
N GLY A 18 5.32 -9.67 -2.03
CA GLY A 18 5.27 -9.63 -0.57
C GLY A 18 3.96 -9.04 -0.07
N THR A 19 3.57 -9.37 1.15
CA THR A 19 2.40 -8.78 1.80
C THR A 19 2.65 -8.62 3.30
N ILE A 20 2.37 -7.43 3.82
CA ILE A 20 2.44 -7.12 5.25
C ILE A 20 1.05 -6.72 5.70
N PHE A 21 0.55 -7.36 6.75
CA PHE A 21 -0.72 -7.03 7.39
C PHE A 21 -0.49 -6.37 8.75
N ALA A 22 -1.22 -5.30 9.02
CA ALA A 22 -1.51 -4.85 10.38
C ALA A 22 -2.90 -5.31 10.78
N TYR A 23 -2.98 -6.09 11.87
CA TYR A 23 -4.20 -6.68 12.38
C TYR A 23 -4.37 -6.37 13.87
N GLY A 24 -5.63 -6.23 14.30
CA GLY A 24 -5.99 -5.96 15.69
C GLY A 24 -7.30 -5.19 15.80
N GLN A 25 -7.81 -5.05 17.01
CA GLN A 25 -9.02 -4.26 17.29
C GLN A 25 -8.84 -2.77 16.94
N THR A 26 -9.94 -2.04 16.78
CA THR A 26 -9.89 -0.58 16.66
C THR A 26 -9.13 0.05 17.82
N SER A 27 -8.34 1.07 17.49
CA SER A 27 -7.42 1.75 18.41
C SER A 27 -6.24 0.92 18.94
N SER A 28 -5.98 -0.28 18.40
CA SER A 28 -4.79 -1.09 18.77
C SER A 28 -3.46 -0.60 18.18
N GLY A 29 -3.47 0.49 17.40
CA GLY A 29 -2.26 1.05 16.78
C GLY A 29 -1.86 0.48 15.41
N LYS A 30 -2.80 -0.11 14.66
CA LYS A 30 -2.53 -0.62 13.28
C LYS A 30 -2.01 0.47 12.34
N THR A 31 -2.77 1.55 12.15
CA THR A 31 -2.38 2.69 11.32
C THR A 31 -1.10 3.36 11.83
N HIS A 32 -0.92 3.44 13.15
CA HIS A 32 0.32 3.94 13.74
C HIS A 32 1.53 3.05 13.41
N THR A 33 1.33 1.74 13.33
CA THR A 33 2.40 0.80 12.94
C THR A 33 2.70 0.88 11.45
N MET A 34 1.67 0.99 10.60
CA MET A 34 1.82 1.02 9.15
C MET A 34 2.39 2.36 8.65
N GLU A 35 1.77 3.48 9.03
CA GLU A 35 2.16 4.82 8.57
C GLU A 35 2.97 5.58 9.63
N GLY A 36 2.55 5.48 10.88
CA GLY A 36 3.10 6.27 11.97
C GLY A 36 2.91 7.78 11.74
N LYS A 37 3.89 8.57 12.15
CA LYS A 37 3.93 10.01 11.86
C LYS A 37 4.85 10.25 10.66
N LEU A 38 4.27 10.52 9.51
CA LEU A 38 5.03 10.86 8.29
C LEU A 38 5.91 12.10 8.54
N GLY A 39 7.12 12.10 7.99
CA GLY A 39 8.11 13.15 8.18
C GLY A 39 8.81 13.15 9.55
N ASP A 40 8.43 12.26 10.48
CA ASP A 40 9.11 12.09 11.78
C ASP A 40 10.03 10.85 11.75
N PRO A 41 11.37 10.99 11.71
CA PRO A 41 12.27 9.85 11.58
C PRO A 41 12.14 8.81 12.71
N THR A 42 11.71 9.27 13.88
CA THR A 42 11.55 8.43 15.08
C THR A 42 10.21 7.70 15.04
N TRP A 43 9.13 8.42 14.71
CA TRP A 43 7.76 7.92 14.83
C TRP A 43 7.12 7.45 13.52
N GLN A 44 7.85 7.45 12.41
CA GLN A 44 7.38 6.88 11.15
C GLN A 44 7.20 5.35 11.23
N GLY A 45 6.17 4.84 10.54
CA GLY A 45 5.77 3.44 10.52
C GLY A 45 6.52 2.59 9.49
N ILE A 46 5.95 1.44 9.14
CA ILE A 46 6.51 0.47 8.18
C ILE A 46 6.59 1.05 6.77
N ILE A 47 5.49 1.62 6.26
CA ILE A 47 5.38 2.14 4.88
C ILE A 47 6.49 3.16 4.58
N PRO A 48 6.62 4.29 5.32
CA PRO A 48 7.65 5.28 5.03
C PRO A 48 9.08 4.74 5.15
N ARG A 49 9.33 3.81 6.08
CA ARG A 49 10.65 3.18 6.21
C ARG A 49 10.99 2.26 5.04
N ILE A 50 10.02 1.48 4.54
CA ILE A 50 10.21 0.64 3.34
C ILE A 50 10.44 1.51 2.12
N VAL A 51 9.67 2.59 1.96
CA VAL A 51 9.83 3.54 0.85
C VAL A 51 11.25 4.10 0.85
N HIS A 52 11.73 4.62 1.98
CA HIS A 52 13.11 5.10 2.08
C HIS A 52 14.13 4.01 1.77
N ASP A 53 13.96 2.78 2.27
CA ASP A 53 14.92 1.69 2.05
C ASP A 53 14.95 1.24 0.56
N ILE A 54 13.80 1.23 -0.11
CA ILE A 54 13.69 0.96 -1.55
C ILE A 54 14.44 2.03 -2.35
N PHE A 55 14.12 3.31 -2.14
CA PHE A 55 14.74 4.40 -2.89
C PHE A 55 16.23 4.55 -2.60
N ASN A 56 16.65 4.44 -1.33
CA ASN A 56 18.07 4.42 -0.98
C ASN A 56 18.80 3.30 -1.71
N HIS A 57 18.20 2.12 -1.83
CA HIS A 57 18.83 1.04 -2.58
C HIS A 57 18.92 1.33 -4.08
N ILE A 58 17.86 1.89 -4.68
CA ILE A 58 17.83 2.28 -6.09
C ILE A 58 18.90 3.33 -6.40
N TYR A 59 19.06 4.34 -5.52
CA TYR A 59 20.08 5.38 -5.70
C TYR A 59 21.53 4.87 -5.61
N ASN A 60 21.74 3.67 -5.05
CA ASN A 60 23.06 3.05 -4.91
C ASN A 60 23.26 1.86 -5.87
N MET A 61 22.34 1.64 -6.81
CA MET A 61 22.42 0.55 -7.79
C MET A 61 23.22 0.93 -9.04
N GLU A 62 23.65 -0.09 -9.79
CA GLU A 62 24.40 0.06 -11.04
C GLU A 62 23.60 0.82 -12.11
N GLU A 63 24.29 1.61 -12.94
CA GLU A 63 23.68 2.39 -14.03
C GLU A 63 22.96 1.52 -15.07
N ALA A 64 23.28 0.23 -15.15
CA ALA A 64 22.64 -0.72 -16.06
C ALA A 64 21.20 -1.12 -15.66
N LEU A 65 20.71 -0.70 -14.48
CA LEU A 65 19.37 -1.03 -14.00
C LEU A 65 18.43 0.18 -14.08
N GLU A 66 17.40 0.06 -14.90
CA GLU A 66 16.28 1.00 -14.95
C GLU A 66 15.17 0.55 -14.01
N PHE A 67 14.64 1.49 -13.21
CA PHE A 67 13.56 1.23 -12.27
C PHE A 67 12.32 2.07 -12.62
N HIS A 68 11.15 1.44 -12.54
CA HIS A 68 9.86 2.13 -12.54
C HIS A 68 9.06 1.70 -11.32
N ILE A 69 8.72 2.68 -10.48
CA ILE A 69 7.91 2.45 -9.29
C ILE A 69 6.50 2.97 -9.55
N LYS A 70 5.51 2.13 -9.26
CA LYS A 70 4.09 2.51 -9.31
C LYS A 70 3.46 2.30 -7.95
N ILE A 71 2.60 3.23 -7.58
CA ILE A 71 1.79 3.17 -6.36
C ILE A 71 0.32 3.06 -6.73
N SER A 72 -0.39 2.16 -6.05
CA SER A 72 -1.84 2.15 -5.99
C SER A 72 -2.30 2.22 -4.55
N TYR A 73 -3.37 2.96 -4.29
CA TYR A 73 -3.95 3.05 -2.96
C TYR A 73 -5.47 2.95 -3.07
N PHE A 74 -6.04 1.95 -2.42
CA PHE A 74 -7.49 1.72 -2.41
C PHE A 74 -7.93 1.20 -1.05
N GLU A 75 -9.22 1.34 -0.77
CA GLU A 75 -9.85 0.72 0.38
C GLU A 75 -10.89 -0.32 -0.03
N ILE A 76 -11.14 -1.25 0.87
CA ILE A 76 -12.16 -2.29 0.76
C ILE A 76 -13.16 -2.06 1.89
N TYR A 77 -14.41 -1.78 1.52
CA TYR A 77 -15.50 -1.58 2.45
C TYR A 77 -16.76 -2.27 1.94
N MET A 78 -17.41 -3.08 2.79
CA MET A 78 -18.58 -3.89 2.41
C MET A 78 -18.39 -4.62 1.08
N ASP A 79 -17.24 -5.28 0.91
CA ASP A 79 -16.85 -6.02 -0.31
C ASP A 79 -16.73 -5.17 -1.60
N LYS A 80 -16.77 -3.84 -1.46
CA LYS A 80 -16.55 -2.90 -2.57
C LYS A 80 -15.17 -2.29 -2.48
N ILE A 81 -14.47 -2.28 -3.61
CA ILE A 81 -13.16 -1.65 -3.73
C ILE A 81 -13.34 -0.22 -4.22
N ARG A 82 -12.80 0.75 -3.47
CA ARG A 82 -12.78 2.16 -3.83
C ARG A 82 -11.35 2.64 -3.99
N ASP A 83 -11.09 3.30 -5.11
CA ASP A 83 -9.80 3.92 -5.36
C ASP A 83 -9.65 5.18 -4.50
N LEU A 84 -8.54 5.27 -3.76
CA LEU A 84 -8.24 6.43 -2.91
C LEU A 84 -7.44 7.50 -3.66
N LEU A 85 -6.95 7.22 -4.88
CA LEU A 85 -6.23 8.18 -5.72
C LEU A 85 -7.11 8.80 -6.81
N ASP A 86 -8.29 8.23 -7.05
CA ASP A 86 -9.35 8.74 -7.91
C ASP A 86 -10.73 8.38 -7.35
N VAL A 87 -11.35 9.33 -6.65
CA VAL A 87 -12.61 9.10 -5.93
C VAL A 87 -13.81 8.81 -6.84
N SER A 88 -13.70 9.02 -8.15
CA SER A 88 -14.74 8.65 -9.11
C SER A 88 -14.82 7.14 -9.34
N LYS A 89 -13.74 6.41 -9.05
CA LYS A 89 -13.61 4.97 -9.26
C LYS A 89 -14.04 4.20 -8.02
N VAL A 90 -15.29 3.78 -8.04
CA VAL A 90 -15.93 2.99 -6.98
C VAL A 90 -16.29 1.60 -7.48
N ASN A 91 -16.37 0.64 -6.56
CA ASN A 91 -16.75 -0.74 -6.83
C ASN A 91 -15.90 -1.41 -7.92
N LEU A 92 -14.58 -1.23 -7.83
CA LEU A 92 -13.62 -1.88 -8.74
C LEU A 92 -13.64 -3.40 -8.54
N SER A 93 -13.37 -4.14 -9.62
CA SER A 93 -13.36 -5.61 -9.60
C SER A 93 -11.94 -6.16 -9.49
N VAL A 94 -11.80 -7.29 -8.79
CA VAL A 94 -10.57 -8.08 -8.79
C VAL A 94 -10.55 -8.98 -10.03
N HIS A 95 -9.42 -9.01 -10.72
CA HIS A 95 -9.15 -9.85 -11.87
C HIS A 95 -7.83 -10.61 -11.64
N GLU A 96 -7.60 -11.64 -12.43
CA GLU A 96 -6.31 -12.36 -12.46
C GLU A 96 -5.54 -12.01 -13.73
N ASP A 97 -4.22 -11.82 -13.60
CA ASP A 97 -3.34 -11.70 -14.76
C ASP A 97 -3.05 -13.08 -15.39
N LYS A 98 -2.25 -13.09 -16.45
CA LYS A 98 -1.85 -14.32 -17.17
C LYS A 98 -1.17 -15.38 -16.30
N ASN A 99 -0.62 -14.97 -15.15
CA ASN A 99 0.06 -15.83 -14.19
C ASN A 99 -0.82 -16.14 -12.96
N ARG A 100 -2.14 -15.85 -13.03
CA ARG A 100 -3.10 -16.00 -11.93
C ARG A 100 -2.79 -15.13 -10.71
N VAL A 101 -2.07 -14.02 -10.91
CA VAL A 101 -1.83 -13.05 -9.83
C VAL A 101 -3.03 -12.10 -9.79
N PRO A 102 -3.72 -11.98 -8.64
CA PRO A 102 -4.86 -11.07 -8.52
C PRO A 102 -4.41 -9.60 -8.62
N TYR A 103 -5.21 -8.79 -9.29
CA TYR A 103 -5.05 -7.34 -9.39
C TYR A 103 -6.41 -6.64 -9.43
N VAL A 104 -6.45 -5.39 -9.00
CA VAL A 104 -7.67 -4.57 -9.05
C VAL A 104 -7.76 -3.91 -10.41
N LYS A 105 -8.72 -4.32 -11.23
CA LYS A 105 -8.90 -3.77 -12.58
C LYS A 105 -9.39 -2.34 -12.50
N GLY A 106 -8.69 -1.43 -13.16
CA GLY A 106 -9.03 0.00 -13.22
C GLY A 106 -8.50 0.84 -12.05
N ALA A 107 -7.88 0.21 -11.04
CA ALA A 107 -7.20 0.92 -9.98
C ALA A 107 -6.13 1.85 -10.57
N THR A 108 -6.04 3.05 -10.00
CA THR A 108 -5.07 4.05 -10.41
C THR A 108 -3.66 3.58 -10.03
N GLU A 109 -2.75 3.64 -11.00
CA GLU A 109 -1.33 3.40 -10.82
C GLU A 109 -0.60 4.73 -11.04
N ARG A 110 -0.08 5.35 -9.98
CA ARG A 110 0.73 6.56 -10.08
C ARG A 110 2.20 6.20 -10.13
N PHE A 111 2.91 6.70 -11.15
CA PHE A 111 4.36 6.62 -11.19
C PHE A 111 4.95 7.58 -10.16
N VAL A 112 6.01 7.13 -9.49
CA VAL A 112 6.73 7.90 -8.48
C VAL A 112 8.23 7.81 -8.71
N SER A 113 8.95 8.90 -8.48
CA SER A 113 10.39 9.03 -8.69
C SER A 113 11.19 9.34 -7.42
N SER A 114 10.50 9.64 -6.31
CA SER A 114 11.13 9.93 -5.01
C SER A 114 10.27 9.48 -3.82
N PRO A 115 10.86 9.33 -2.62
CA PRO A 115 10.11 9.12 -1.39
C PRO A 115 9.03 10.18 -1.14
N GLU A 116 9.33 11.44 -1.47
CA GLU A 116 8.44 12.57 -1.26
C GLU A 116 7.15 12.43 -2.07
N GLU A 117 7.26 12.04 -3.34
CA GLU A 117 6.09 11.77 -4.19
C GLU A 117 5.23 10.64 -3.64
N VAL A 118 5.84 9.61 -3.04
CA VAL A 118 5.08 8.53 -2.37
C VAL A 118 4.32 9.06 -1.16
N PHE A 119 4.92 9.96 -0.38
CA PHE A 119 4.26 10.56 0.79
C PHE A 119 3.10 11.47 0.39
N GLU A 120 3.23 12.20 -0.72
CA GLU A 120 2.11 12.95 -1.31
C GLU A 120 0.94 12.03 -1.70
N VAL A 121 1.25 10.85 -2.27
CA VAL A 121 0.22 9.84 -2.61
C VAL A 121 -0.47 9.29 -1.36
N ILE A 122 0.27 9.06 -0.26
CA ILE A 122 -0.31 8.62 1.01
C ILE A 122 -1.26 9.69 1.57
N GLU A 123 -0.82 10.95 1.62
CA GLU A 123 -1.64 12.06 2.14
C GLU A 123 -2.87 12.33 1.28
N LEU A 124 -2.75 12.26 -0.05
CA LEU A 124 -3.90 12.33 -0.96
C LEU A 124 -4.91 11.21 -0.67
N GLY A 125 -4.44 9.97 -0.55
CA GLY A 125 -5.31 8.83 -0.25
C GLY A 125 -6.04 8.96 1.08
N LYS A 126 -5.34 9.47 2.11
CA LYS A 126 -5.93 9.72 3.44
C LYS A 126 -6.98 10.81 3.41
N ALA A 127 -6.72 11.91 2.70
CA ALA A 127 -7.69 12.99 2.55
C ALA A 127 -8.97 12.49 1.86
N ASN A 128 -8.82 11.73 0.77
CA ASN A 128 -9.95 11.13 0.04
C ASN A 128 -10.74 10.12 0.88
N ARG A 129 -10.04 9.31 1.68
CA ARG A 129 -10.65 8.37 2.63
C ARG A 129 -11.45 9.11 3.72
N HIS A 130 -10.94 10.23 4.22
CA HIS A 130 -11.65 11.02 5.22
C HIS A 130 -12.96 11.63 4.67
N ILE A 131 -12.95 12.10 3.42
CA ILE A 131 -14.16 12.62 2.74
C ILE A 131 -15.20 11.51 2.53
N ALA A 132 -14.75 10.28 2.20
CA ALA A 132 -15.62 9.13 2.06
C ALA A 132 -16.40 8.83 3.36
N VAL A 133 -15.67 8.82 4.48
CA VAL A 133 -16.20 8.63 5.84
C VAL A 133 -17.29 9.65 6.16
N THR A 134 -17.05 10.94 5.91
CA THR A 134 -18.02 12.01 6.22
C THR A 134 -19.28 11.94 5.36
N ASN A 135 -19.16 11.51 4.10
CA ASN A 135 -20.30 11.44 3.18
C ASN A 135 -21.18 10.20 3.38
N MET A 136 -20.65 9.13 4.00
CA MET A 136 -21.33 7.83 4.09
C MET A 136 -21.66 7.39 5.53
N ASN A 137 -21.45 8.24 6.55
CA ASN A 137 -21.54 7.89 7.98
C ASN A 137 -20.67 6.65 8.35
N GLU A 138 -19.57 6.44 7.63
CA GLU A 138 -18.71 5.26 7.74
C GLU A 138 -17.47 5.58 8.57
N HIS A 139 -17.10 4.73 9.52
CA HIS A 139 -15.87 4.91 10.29
C HIS A 139 -14.71 4.18 9.61
N SER A 140 -13.53 4.82 9.53
CA SER A 140 -12.28 4.23 9.03
C SER A 140 -11.84 2.93 9.73
N SER A 141 -12.48 2.58 10.86
CA SER A 141 -12.26 1.31 11.56
C SER A 141 -12.88 0.13 10.82
N ARG A 142 -13.84 0.37 9.93
CA ARG A 142 -14.62 -0.67 9.26
C ARG A 142 -14.18 -0.93 7.81
N SER A 143 -13.25 -0.15 7.27
CA SER A 143 -12.65 -0.39 5.95
C SER A 143 -11.21 -0.86 6.07
N HIS A 144 -10.80 -1.74 5.16
CA HIS A 144 -9.41 -2.18 5.02
C HIS A 144 -8.70 -1.25 4.03
N SER A 145 -7.52 -0.76 4.36
CA SER A 145 -6.68 0.00 3.43
C SER A 145 -5.60 -0.89 2.83
N VAL A 146 -5.40 -0.77 1.52
CA VAL A 146 -4.37 -1.50 0.78
C VAL A 146 -3.51 -0.50 0.02
N PHE A 147 -2.26 -0.36 0.45
CA PHE A 147 -1.24 0.41 -0.23
C PHE A 147 -0.32 -0.55 -1.00
N LEU A 148 -0.27 -0.43 -2.31
CA LEU A 148 0.49 -1.31 -3.19
C LEU A 148 1.69 -0.56 -3.76
N ILE A 149 2.88 -1.08 -3.52
CA ILE A 149 4.12 -0.66 -4.18
C ILE A 149 4.47 -1.71 -5.23
N GLN A 150 4.53 -1.31 -6.49
CA GLN A 150 5.06 -2.15 -7.56
C GLN A 150 6.43 -1.63 -7.98
N VAL A 151 7.41 -2.52 -7.98
CA VAL A 151 8.77 -2.20 -8.42
C VAL A 151 9.06 -3.01 -9.67
N LYS A 152 9.11 -2.34 -10.82
CA LYS A 152 9.61 -2.91 -12.06
C LYS A 152 11.07 -2.55 -12.20
N GLN A 153 11.91 -3.54 -12.48
CA GLN A 153 13.33 -3.38 -12.77
C GLN A 153 13.62 -3.98 -14.15
N GLU A 154 14.43 -3.29 -14.94
CA GLU A 154 14.90 -3.75 -16.25
C GLU A 154 16.41 -3.54 -16.34
N ASN A 155 17.15 -4.61 -16.60
CA ASN A 155 18.57 -4.51 -16.88
C ASN A 155 18.75 -4.23 -18.38
N ILE A 156 19.32 -3.07 -18.72
CA ILE A 156 19.39 -2.56 -20.10
C ILE A 156 20.31 -3.41 -20.99
N GLU A 157 21.32 -4.06 -20.41
CA GLU A 157 22.28 -4.87 -21.15
C GLU A 157 21.76 -6.28 -21.43
N THR A 158 21.21 -6.93 -20.40
CA THR A 158 20.71 -8.32 -20.48
C THR A 158 19.26 -8.43 -20.89
N GLN A 159 18.53 -7.30 -20.94
CA GLN A 159 17.09 -7.22 -21.19
C GLN A 159 16.23 -8.01 -20.17
N LYS A 160 16.82 -8.42 -19.04
CA LYS A 160 16.12 -9.14 -17.97
C LYS A 160 15.20 -8.18 -17.23
N LYS A 161 13.92 -8.57 -17.12
CA LYS A 161 12.88 -7.79 -16.43
C LYS A 161 12.43 -8.50 -15.17
N LEU A 162 12.31 -7.76 -14.08
CA LEU A 162 11.75 -8.20 -12.81
C LEU A 162 10.58 -7.30 -12.43
N LEU A 163 9.57 -7.88 -11.78
CA LEU A 163 8.41 -7.16 -11.26
C LEU A 163 8.07 -7.72 -9.88
N GLY A 164 8.33 -6.93 -8.84
CA GLY A 164 7.88 -7.23 -7.47
C GLY A 164 6.66 -6.39 -7.11
N LYS A 165 5.72 -6.98 -6.38
CA LYS A 165 4.56 -6.29 -5.80
C LYS A 165 4.55 -6.46 -4.29
N LEU A 166 4.58 -5.35 -3.57
CA LEU A 166 4.49 -5.33 -2.11
C LEU A 166 3.16 -4.71 -1.67
N TYR A 167 2.32 -5.52 -1.04
CA TYR A 167 1.03 -5.12 -0.51
C TYR A 167 1.18 -4.77 0.98
N LEU A 168 0.79 -3.56 1.35
CA LEU A 168 0.85 -3.03 2.71
C LEU A 168 -0.58 -2.80 3.17
N VAL A 169 -1.09 -3.69 4.03
CA VAL A 169 -2.51 -3.78 4.35
C VAL A 169 -2.76 -3.38 5.80
N ASP A 170 -3.54 -2.31 6.00
CA ASP A 170 -4.10 -1.93 7.29
C ASP A 170 -5.53 -2.46 7.36
N LEU A 171 -5.75 -3.54 8.12
CA LEU A 171 -7.05 -4.19 8.19
C LEU A 171 -8.04 -3.38 9.02
N ALA A 172 -9.34 -3.54 8.76
CA ALA A 172 -10.39 -3.09 9.66
C ALA A 172 -10.20 -3.66 11.08
N GLY A 173 -10.82 -3.00 12.06
CA GLY A 173 -10.89 -3.45 13.43
C GLY A 173 -11.45 -4.87 13.53
N SER A 174 -10.76 -5.72 14.28
CA SER A 174 -11.16 -7.12 14.49
C SER A 174 -12.24 -7.31 15.55
N GLU A 175 -12.73 -6.23 16.16
CA GLU A 175 -13.82 -6.31 17.11
C GLU A 175 -15.03 -6.98 16.47
N LYS A 176 -15.65 -7.91 17.22
CA LYS A 176 -16.96 -8.41 16.83
C LYS A 176 -17.94 -7.26 17.03
N ASP A 177 -18.78 -7.00 16.02
CA ASP A 177 -19.98 -6.21 16.24
C ASP A 177 -20.73 -6.83 17.44
N LYS A 178 -20.87 -6.08 18.52
CA LYS A 178 -21.87 -6.39 19.55
C LYS A 178 -23.25 -6.14 18.93
N LYS A 179 -23.68 -6.99 18.01
CA LYS A 179 -25.05 -6.96 17.51
C LYS A 179 -25.93 -7.80 18.43
N GLU A 180 -26.72 -7.06 19.20
CA GLU A 180 -28.10 -7.35 19.63
C GLU A 180 -28.33 -8.61 20.48
N GLU A 181 -27.89 -8.54 21.74
CA GLU A 181 -28.75 -9.05 22.82
C GLU A 181 -29.64 -7.88 23.29
N ASN A 182 -30.96 -8.12 23.34
CA ASN A 182 -32.08 -7.22 23.65
C ASN A 182 -32.66 -6.53 22.38
N MET A 183 -33.86 -6.84 21.89
CA MET A 183 -35.08 -7.33 22.55
C MET A 183 -35.98 -8.05 21.53
#